data_AF-A0A2Z4UWR6-F1
#
_entry.id   AF-A0A2Z4UWR6-F1
#
_cell.length_a   1.000
_cell.length_b   1.000
_cell.length_c   1.000
_cell.angle_alpha   90.00
_cell.angle_beta   90.00
_cell.angle_gamma   90.00
#
_symmetry.space_group_name_H-M   'P 1'
#
loop_
_entity.id
_entity.type
_entity.pdbx_description
1 polymer ?
#
loop_
_entity_poly.entity_id
_entity_poly.type
_entity_poly.pdbx_seq_one_letter_code
_entity_poly.pdbx_strand_id
1 'polypeptide(L)'
;MTTLLRLYPAAYRREFGDEIADAYREATRGAGAPARLREGADVAGHALRMRLGLGSTGRPGRLLAALAPFALVVVGATASGWVGLMRYALFAGGQVGAGFVTLVAGYLVMLLGVFLALAGRWPVGNWIVLVGVVVEIAATTFRTGIGGIGISALFTTPMLVLAPTLALALGAVACPPDLRPAPRIRTRAGVAAVMAWTLVLEGAVLVVPLEYPFTQLRFVVPVAAGLLLAGRPAFARLCTAPAVLLAGLPFLYFGATPGSLLPLTLAVLLVLLLVAAVVVGVRRRRGARDPLVGG
;
A
#
# COMPACT_ATOMS: atom_id res chain seq x y z
N MET A 1 -5.28 5.78 31.23
CA MET A 1 -3.88 5.51 30.84
C MET A 1 -3.47 4.04 30.95
N THR A 2 -3.84 3.37 32.03
CA THR A 2 -3.45 1.98 32.33
C THR A 2 -3.67 0.99 31.19
N THR A 3 -4.76 1.14 30.41
CA THR A 3 -5.04 0.29 29.23
C THR A 3 -4.03 0.48 28.09
N LEU A 4 -3.58 1.72 27.80
CA LEU A 4 -2.60 1.99 26.74
C LEU A 4 -1.22 1.42 27.12
N LEU A 5 -0.82 1.54 28.38
CA LEU A 5 0.46 1.00 28.86
C LEU A 5 0.50 -0.54 28.81
N ARG A 6 -0.65 -1.22 28.86
CA ARG A 6 -0.72 -2.69 28.70
C ARG A 6 -0.28 -3.17 27.31
N LEU A 7 -0.34 -2.30 26.30
CA LEU A 7 0.12 -2.61 24.95
C LEU A 7 1.64 -2.75 24.88
N TYR A 8 2.41 -2.12 25.77
CA TYR A 8 3.87 -2.27 25.79
C TYR A 8 4.31 -3.66 26.28
N PRO A 9 5.47 -4.16 25.83
CA PRO A 9 6.13 -5.32 26.42
C PRO A 9 6.34 -5.13 27.93
N ALA A 10 6.20 -6.19 28.72
CA ALA A 10 6.22 -6.11 30.18
C ALA A 10 7.56 -5.65 30.77
N ALA A 11 8.68 -5.91 30.08
CA ALA A 11 10.00 -5.40 30.47
C ALA A 11 10.07 -3.88 30.26
N TYR A 12 9.73 -3.42 29.06
CA TYR A 12 9.74 -2.00 28.69
C TYR A 12 8.82 -1.15 29.57
N ARG A 13 7.63 -1.67 29.90
CA ARG A 13 6.69 -0.98 30.81
C ARG A 13 7.26 -0.81 32.23
N ARG A 14 8.07 -1.75 32.73
CA ARG A 14 8.65 -1.65 34.07
C ARG A 14 9.73 -0.57 34.15
N GLU A 15 10.45 -0.37 33.05
CA GLU A 15 11.58 0.56 32.99
C GLU A 15 11.14 1.98 32.59
N PHE A 16 10.26 2.12 31.60
CA PHE A 16 9.86 3.41 31.02
C PHE A 16 8.38 3.75 31.21
N GLY A 17 7.61 2.94 31.94
CA GLY A 17 6.16 3.09 32.05
C GLY A 17 5.72 4.43 32.64
N ASP A 18 6.43 4.89 33.67
CA ASP A 18 6.15 6.14 34.36
C ASP A 18 6.52 7.34 33.48
N GLU A 19 7.69 7.29 32.83
CA GLU A 19 8.13 8.33 31.89
C GLU A 19 7.17 8.49 30.69
N ILE A 20 6.69 7.39 30.10
CA ILE A 20 5.70 7.42 29.01
C ILE A 20 4.38 8.01 29.50
N ALA A 21 3.97 7.66 30.73
CA ALA A 21 2.76 8.20 31.30
C ALA A 21 2.87 9.71 31.55
N ASP A 22 4.02 10.16 32.03
CA ASP A 22 4.30 11.58 32.27
C ASP A 22 4.37 12.37 30.97
N ALA A 23 5.09 11.87 29.97
CA ALA A 23 5.16 12.47 28.64
C ALA A 23 3.76 12.59 28.00
N TYR A 24 2.92 11.56 28.12
CA TYR A 24 1.54 11.64 27.61
C TYR A 24 0.70 12.66 28.40
N ARG A 25 0.81 12.70 29.73
CA ARG A 25 0.09 13.69 30.55
C ARG A 25 0.51 15.12 30.18
N GLU A 26 1.80 15.33 29.95
CA GLU A 26 2.36 16.61 29.51
C GLU A 26 1.83 16.98 28.13
N ALA A 27 1.96 16.10 27.14
CA ALA A 27 1.50 16.33 25.77
C ALA A 27 -0.02 16.55 25.64
N THR A 28 -0.80 15.99 26.56
CA THR A 28 -2.26 16.13 26.57
C THR A 28 -2.78 17.19 27.55
N ARG A 29 -1.91 17.88 28.30
CA ARG A 29 -2.32 18.92 29.23
C ARG A 29 -2.91 20.11 28.47
N GLY A 30 -4.16 20.45 28.77
CA GLY A 30 -4.90 21.51 28.08
C GLY A 30 -5.33 21.15 26.64
N ALA A 31 -5.04 19.95 26.15
CA ALA A 31 -5.39 19.54 24.80
C ALA A 31 -6.88 19.16 24.66
N GLY A 32 -7.49 19.51 23.53
CA GLY A 32 -8.86 19.10 23.19
C GLY A 32 -8.99 17.59 22.98
N ALA A 33 -10.21 17.06 23.02
CA ALA A 33 -10.52 15.64 22.76
C ALA A 33 -9.84 15.04 21.49
N PRO A 34 -9.85 15.71 20.32
CA PRO A 34 -9.22 15.14 19.12
C PRO A 34 -7.69 15.02 19.25
N ALA A 35 -7.05 15.97 19.93
CA ALA A 35 -5.61 15.93 20.16
C ALA A 35 -5.22 14.77 21.10
N ARG A 36 -6.02 14.51 22.14
CA ARG A 36 -5.80 13.36 23.04
C ARG A 36 -5.98 12.02 22.34
N LEU A 37 -6.98 11.90 21.47
CA LEU A 37 -7.19 10.70 20.66
C LEU A 37 -6.00 10.43 19.73
N ARG A 38 -5.49 11.49 19.08
CA ARG A 38 -4.30 11.40 18.24
C ARG A 38 -3.07 10.93 19.03
N GLU A 39 -2.81 11.54 20.18
CA GLU A 39 -1.69 11.16 21.04
C GLU A 39 -1.82 9.71 21.52
N GLY A 40 -3.03 9.29 21.89
CA GLY A 40 -3.32 7.92 22.30
C GLY A 40 -3.08 6.91 21.19
N ALA A 41 -3.45 7.26 19.95
CA ALA A 41 -3.19 6.44 18.77
C ALA A 41 -1.67 6.36 18.46
N ASP A 42 -0.94 7.46 18.61
CA ASP A 42 0.52 7.48 18.39
C ASP A 42 1.25 6.61 19.41
N VAL A 43 0.88 6.67 20.71
CA VAL A 43 1.41 5.79 21.77
C VAL A 43 1.05 4.33 21.52
N ALA A 44 -0.20 4.02 21.19
CA ALA A 44 -0.63 2.66 20.88
C ALA A 44 0.12 2.09 19.67
N GLY A 45 0.29 2.90 18.62
CA GLY A 45 1.04 2.54 17.43
C GLY A 45 2.53 2.32 17.72
N HIS A 46 3.12 3.09 18.63
CA HIS A 46 4.49 2.84 19.08
C HIS A 46 4.62 1.52 19.86
N ALA A 47 3.72 1.27 20.82
CA ALA A 47 3.69 0.04 21.60
C ALA A 47 3.54 -1.22 20.73
N LEU A 48 2.65 -1.18 19.73
CA LEU A 48 2.43 -2.28 18.80
C LEU A 48 3.68 -2.55 17.95
N ARG A 49 4.32 -1.49 17.42
CA ARG A 49 5.57 -1.62 16.67
C ARG A 49 6.68 -2.23 17.51
N MET A 50 6.80 -1.84 18.78
CA MET A 50 7.74 -2.42 19.72
C MET A 50 7.49 -3.92 19.95
N ARG A 51 6.22 -4.32 20.18
CA ARG A 51 5.87 -5.75 20.33
C ARG A 51 6.15 -6.57 19.08
N LEU A 52 5.92 -6.01 17.90
CA LEU A 52 6.17 -6.67 16.62
C LEU A 52 7.64 -6.60 16.17
N GLY A 53 8.53 -5.96 16.96
CA GLY A 53 9.93 -5.76 16.59
C GLY A 53 10.13 -4.82 15.39
N LEU A 54 9.12 -4.04 15.02
CA LEU A 54 9.08 -3.14 13.86
C LEU A 54 9.74 -1.78 14.15
N GLY A 55 10.62 -1.72 15.14
CA GLY A 55 11.41 -0.51 15.43
C GLY A 55 12.28 -0.09 14.25
N SER A 56 12.65 1.19 14.20
CA SER A 56 13.52 1.75 13.16
C SER A 56 14.93 1.12 13.15
N THR A 57 15.38 0.61 14.29
CA THR A 57 16.65 -0.10 14.47
C THR A 57 16.60 -1.55 13.96
N GLY A 58 15.41 -2.15 13.91
CA GLY A 58 15.19 -3.54 13.50
C GLY A 58 15.21 -3.73 11.98
N ARG A 59 15.70 -4.90 11.52
CA ARG A 59 15.56 -5.36 10.13
C ARG A 59 14.09 -5.38 9.64
N PRO A 60 13.09 -5.89 10.40
CA PRO A 60 11.73 -5.97 9.89
C PRO A 60 11.06 -4.60 9.77
N GLY A 61 11.33 -3.65 10.68
CA GLY A 61 10.84 -2.27 10.56
C GLY A 61 11.38 -1.54 9.32
N ARG A 62 12.67 -1.75 9.00
CA ARG A 62 13.26 -1.25 7.75
C ARG A 62 12.66 -1.89 6.51
N LEU A 63 12.39 -3.20 6.55
CA LEU A 63 11.75 -3.92 5.44
C LEU A 63 10.31 -3.42 5.22
N LEU A 64 9.52 -3.23 6.27
CA LEU A 64 8.17 -2.68 6.14
C LEU A 64 8.18 -1.25 5.59
N ALA A 65 9.04 -0.38 6.11
CA ALA A 65 9.16 1.00 5.61
C ALA A 65 9.50 1.05 4.12
N ALA A 66 10.30 0.10 3.69
CA ALA A 66 10.66 -0.12 2.31
C ALA A 66 9.53 -0.67 1.44
N LEU A 67 8.73 -1.60 1.96
CA LEU A 67 7.62 -2.22 1.23
C LEU A 67 6.41 -1.28 1.13
N ALA A 68 6.27 -0.34 2.05
CA ALA A 68 5.06 0.48 2.18
C ALA A 68 4.70 1.32 0.92
N PRO A 69 5.64 1.92 0.18
CA PRO A 69 5.31 2.61 -1.07
C PRO A 69 4.78 1.66 -2.15
N PHE A 70 5.32 0.44 -2.23
CA PHE A 70 4.85 -0.58 -3.17
C PHE A 70 3.45 -1.04 -2.80
N ALA A 71 3.23 -1.28 -1.51
CA ALA A 71 1.93 -1.58 -0.95
C ALA A 71 0.87 -0.57 -1.40
N LEU A 72 1.13 0.73 -1.26
CA LEU A 72 0.21 1.78 -1.72
C LEU A 72 -0.01 1.78 -3.24
N VAL A 73 1.02 1.53 -4.03
CA VAL A 73 0.88 1.41 -5.48
C VAL A 73 -0.01 0.23 -5.85
N VAL A 74 0.14 -0.92 -5.19
CA VAL A 74 -0.74 -2.08 -5.39
C VAL A 74 -2.17 -1.71 -5.06
N VAL A 75 -2.42 -1.10 -3.89
CA VAL A 75 -3.76 -0.69 -3.49
C VAL A 75 -4.37 0.29 -4.49
N GLY A 76 -3.59 1.28 -4.95
CA GLY A 76 -4.04 2.23 -5.96
C GLY A 76 -4.36 1.58 -7.31
N ALA A 77 -3.50 0.68 -7.78
CA ALA A 77 -3.73 -0.07 -9.01
C ALA A 77 -4.99 -0.94 -8.92
N THR A 78 -5.16 -1.65 -7.81
CA THR A 78 -6.37 -2.44 -7.52
C THR A 78 -7.63 -1.57 -7.54
N ALA A 79 -7.63 -0.46 -6.79
CA ALA A 79 -8.76 0.46 -6.74
C ALA A 79 -9.09 1.04 -8.11
N SER A 80 -8.08 1.44 -8.89
CA SER A 80 -8.28 1.97 -10.26
C SER A 80 -8.89 0.93 -11.19
N GLY A 81 -8.42 -0.32 -11.17
CA GLY A 81 -8.96 -1.37 -12.03
C GLY A 81 -10.40 -1.74 -11.70
N TRP A 82 -10.77 -1.71 -10.41
CA TRP A 82 -12.15 -1.92 -9.98
C TRP A 82 -13.06 -0.76 -10.40
N VAL A 83 -12.62 0.50 -10.24
CA VAL A 83 -13.36 1.67 -10.75
C VAL A 83 -13.58 1.55 -12.26
N GLY A 84 -12.54 1.15 -13.01
CA GLY A 84 -12.65 0.92 -14.46
C GLY A 84 -13.65 -0.19 -14.82
N LEU A 85 -13.64 -1.31 -14.09
CA LEU A 85 -14.59 -2.41 -14.29
C LEU A 85 -16.04 -1.99 -13.97
N MET A 86 -16.24 -1.29 -12.87
CA MET A 86 -17.55 -0.79 -12.46
C MET A 86 -18.09 0.23 -13.48
N ARG A 87 -17.23 1.10 -14.02
CA ARG A 87 -17.58 2.00 -15.12
C ARG A 87 -18.02 1.23 -16.36
N TYR A 88 -17.30 0.19 -16.77
CA TYR A 88 -17.69 -0.66 -17.89
C TYR A 88 -19.08 -1.30 -17.64
N ALA A 89 -19.32 -1.81 -16.43
CA ALA A 89 -20.61 -2.37 -16.06
C ALA A 89 -21.76 -1.34 -16.18
N LEU A 90 -21.52 -0.07 -15.83
CA LEU A 90 -22.51 1.01 -16.04
C LEU A 90 -22.84 1.21 -17.51
N PHE A 91 -21.82 1.30 -18.38
CA PHE A 91 -22.02 1.48 -19.82
C PHE A 91 -22.70 0.29 -20.48
N ALA A 92 -22.49 -0.93 -19.96
CA ALA A 92 -23.16 -2.14 -20.42
C ALA A 92 -24.62 -2.28 -19.91
N GLY A 93 -25.18 -1.25 -19.26
CA GLY A 93 -26.56 -1.27 -18.75
C GLY A 93 -26.72 -2.04 -17.43
N GLY A 94 -25.63 -2.25 -16.68
CA GLY A 94 -25.68 -2.90 -15.37
C GLY A 94 -26.53 -2.14 -14.36
N GLN A 95 -27.20 -2.87 -13.48
CA GLN A 95 -28.05 -2.27 -12.44
C GLN A 95 -27.21 -1.51 -11.40
N VAL A 96 -27.62 -0.27 -11.12
CA VAL A 96 -26.97 0.61 -10.13
C VAL A 96 -27.75 0.55 -8.82
N GLY A 97 -27.24 -0.23 -7.87
CA GLY A 97 -27.77 -0.30 -6.51
C GLY A 97 -26.93 0.49 -5.50
N ALA A 98 -27.46 0.72 -4.31
CA ALA A 98 -26.73 1.39 -3.22
C ALA A 98 -25.37 0.73 -2.91
N GLY A 99 -25.31 -0.61 -2.91
CA GLY A 99 -24.04 -1.33 -2.71
C GLY A 99 -23.00 -1.07 -3.80
N PHE A 100 -23.43 -0.87 -5.05
CA PHE A 100 -22.53 -0.50 -6.14
C PHE A 100 -21.96 0.91 -5.93
N VAL A 101 -22.81 1.88 -5.57
CA VAL A 101 -22.38 3.26 -5.30
C VAL A 101 -21.40 3.31 -4.12
N THR A 102 -21.68 2.58 -3.05
CA THR A 102 -20.79 2.51 -1.87
C THR A 102 -19.44 1.88 -2.21
N LEU A 103 -19.40 0.84 -3.05
CA LEU A 103 -18.14 0.23 -3.52
C LEU A 103 -17.31 1.22 -4.34
N VAL A 104 -17.94 1.89 -5.31
CA VAL A 104 -17.27 2.92 -6.13
C VAL A 104 -16.71 4.03 -5.23
N ALA A 105 -17.51 4.52 -4.28
CA ALA A 105 -17.05 5.53 -3.32
C ALA A 105 -15.84 5.03 -2.49
N GLY A 106 -15.87 3.78 -2.02
CA GLY A 106 -14.76 3.16 -1.29
C GLY A 106 -13.46 3.16 -2.10
N TYR A 107 -13.51 2.74 -3.37
CA TYR A 107 -12.33 2.75 -4.24
C TYR A 107 -11.82 4.17 -4.55
N LEU A 108 -12.72 5.14 -4.76
CA LEU A 108 -12.33 6.54 -4.95
C LEU A 108 -11.65 7.12 -3.70
N VAL A 109 -12.16 6.78 -2.50
CA VAL A 109 -11.52 7.13 -1.24
C VAL A 109 -10.13 6.51 -1.13
N MET A 110 -9.95 5.23 -1.50
CA MET A 110 -8.61 4.61 -1.54
C MET A 110 -7.66 5.36 -2.48
N LEU A 111 -8.10 5.69 -3.70
CA LEU A 111 -7.29 6.42 -4.67
C LEU A 111 -6.86 7.80 -4.15
N LEU A 112 -7.77 8.52 -3.51
CA LEU A 112 -7.47 9.80 -2.85
C LEU A 112 -6.41 9.62 -1.75
N GLY A 113 -6.53 8.56 -0.94
CA GLY A 113 -5.55 8.25 0.10
C GLY A 113 -4.16 7.92 -0.47
N VAL A 114 -4.10 7.08 -1.51
CA VAL A 114 -2.85 6.76 -2.21
C VAL A 114 -2.22 8.03 -2.76
N PHE A 115 -3.01 8.89 -3.42
CA PHE A 115 -2.54 10.16 -3.95
C PHE A 115 -1.95 11.05 -2.85
N LEU A 116 -2.66 11.24 -1.74
CA LEU A 116 -2.18 12.06 -0.62
C LEU A 116 -0.91 11.49 0.01
N ALA A 117 -0.81 10.17 0.16
CA ALA A 117 0.38 9.52 0.68
C ALA A 117 1.60 9.73 -0.23
N LEU A 118 1.42 9.55 -1.54
CA LEU A 118 2.47 9.77 -2.55
C LEU A 118 2.83 11.26 -2.73
N ALA A 119 1.88 12.17 -2.48
CA ALA A 119 2.11 13.62 -2.47
C ALA A 119 2.89 14.11 -1.22
N GLY A 120 3.30 13.19 -0.33
CA GLY A 120 4.09 13.49 0.87
C GLY A 120 3.26 13.68 2.13
N ARG A 121 1.91 13.56 2.06
CA ARG A 121 1.02 13.55 3.24
C ARG A 121 0.79 12.12 3.73
N TRP A 122 1.87 11.39 3.96
CA TRP A 122 1.88 9.96 4.27
C TRP A 122 0.87 9.51 5.33
N PRO A 123 0.80 10.12 6.54
CA PRO A 123 -0.10 9.64 7.58
C PRO A 123 -1.56 9.83 7.21
N VAL A 124 -1.89 10.98 6.62
CA VAL A 124 -3.26 11.30 6.19
C VAL A 124 -3.68 10.38 5.06
N GLY A 125 -2.82 10.19 4.06
CA GLY A 125 -3.08 9.30 2.95
C GLY A 125 -3.33 7.86 3.40
N ASN A 126 -2.50 7.32 4.29
CA ASN A 126 -2.68 5.95 4.79
C ASN A 126 -3.99 5.75 5.55
N TRP A 127 -4.41 6.73 6.37
CA TRP A 127 -5.70 6.67 7.04
C TRP A 127 -6.86 6.69 6.05
N ILE A 128 -6.80 7.54 5.03
CA ILE A 128 -7.81 7.60 3.99
C ILE A 128 -7.86 6.29 3.18
N VAL A 129 -6.70 5.70 2.85
CA VAL A 129 -6.64 4.36 2.24
C VAL A 129 -7.32 3.33 3.14
N LEU A 130 -7.00 3.31 4.42
CA LEU A 130 -7.59 2.36 5.36
C LEU A 130 -9.12 2.52 5.46
N VAL A 131 -9.62 3.76 5.48
CA VAL A 131 -11.06 4.04 5.44
C VAL A 131 -11.68 3.50 4.16
N GLY A 132 -11.07 3.76 3.01
CA GLY A 132 -11.53 3.21 1.73
C GLY A 132 -11.59 1.69 1.75
N VAL A 133 -10.56 1.01 2.28
CA VAL A 133 -10.54 -0.44 2.47
C VAL A 133 -11.68 -0.89 3.35
N VAL A 134 -11.89 -0.29 4.52
CA VAL A 134 -12.99 -0.64 5.42
C VAL A 134 -14.36 -0.48 4.76
N VAL A 135 -14.56 0.59 3.98
CA VAL A 135 -15.79 0.81 3.21
C VAL A 135 -15.98 -0.28 2.16
N GLU A 136 -14.93 -0.68 1.44
CA GLU A 136 -14.97 -1.81 0.51
C GLU A 136 -15.37 -3.12 1.23
N ILE A 137 -14.78 -3.40 2.40
CA ILE A 137 -15.13 -4.60 3.19
C ILE A 137 -16.60 -4.58 3.56
N ALA A 138 -17.07 -3.46 4.13
CA ALA A 138 -18.44 -3.32 4.58
C ALA A 138 -19.43 -3.45 3.41
N ALA A 139 -19.17 -2.77 2.30
CA ALA A 139 -20.04 -2.79 1.12
C ALA A 139 -20.08 -4.18 0.45
N THR A 140 -18.93 -4.87 0.39
CA THR A 140 -18.85 -6.24 -0.14
C THR A 140 -19.62 -7.20 0.75
N THR A 141 -19.43 -7.11 2.07
CA THR A 141 -20.09 -7.97 3.07
C THR A 141 -21.60 -7.78 3.04
N PHE A 142 -22.07 -6.53 2.99
CA PHE A 142 -23.48 -6.19 2.89
C PHE A 142 -24.10 -6.75 1.60
N ARG A 143 -23.42 -6.59 0.46
CA ARG A 143 -23.87 -7.11 -0.83
C ARG A 143 -23.97 -8.64 -0.83
N THR A 144 -23.00 -9.34 -0.24
CA THR A 144 -23.01 -10.81 -0.18
C THR A 144 -24.00 -11.37 0.82
N GLY A 145 -24.24 -10.67 1.93
CA GLY A 145 -25.15 -11.11 3.00
C GLY A 145 -26.63 -11.02 2.65
N ILE A 146 -27.02 -10.12 1.74
CA ILE A 146 -28.43 -9.90 1.35
C ILE A 146 -28.83 -10.74 0.13
N GLY A 147 -27.86 -11.20 -0.68
CA GLY A 147 -28.13 -11.75 -2.01
C GLY A 147 -27.87 -13.24 -2.23
N GLY A 148 -27.52 -14.02 -1.20
CA GLY A 148 -27.32 -15.47 -1.35
C GLY A 148 -26.28 -15.84 -2.41
N ILE A 149 -25.18 -15.09 -2.51
CA ILE A 149 -24.09 -15.43 -3.45
C ILE A 149 -23.21 -16.49 -2.79
N GLY A 150 -23.00 -17.60 -3.52
CA GLY A 150 -22.40 -18.84 -3.03
C GLY A 150 -21.07 -18.68 -2.29
N ILE A 151 -20.81 -19.66 -1.44
CA ILE A 151 -19.62 -19.82 -0.59
C ILE A 151 -18.31 -19.47 -1.33
N SER A 152 -18.19 -19.74 -2.64
CA SER A 152 -17.00 -19.38 -3.42
C SER A 152 -16.71 -17.88 -3.48
N ALA A 153 -17.71 -17.00 -3.61
CA ALA A 153 -17.50 -15.54 -3.63
C ALA A 153 -17.11 -14.98 -2.26
N LEU A 154 -17.57 -15.65 -1.19
CA LEU A 154 -17.25 -15.38 0.22
C LEU A 154 -15.83 -15.78 0.61
N PHE A 155 -15.17 -16.69 -0.12
CA PHE A 155 -13.78 -17.05 0.14
C PHE A 155 -12.82 -16.39 -0.86
N THR A 156 -13.20 -16.29 -2.13
CA THR A 156 -12.32 -15.79 -3.19
C THR A 156 -12.08 -14.28 -3.04
N THR A 157 -13.13 -13.47 -2.96
CA THR A 157 -12.97 -12.00 -2.94
C THR A 157 -12.34 -11.46 -1.65
N PRO A 158 -12.80 -11.85 -0.45
CA PRO A 158 -12.28 -11.27 0.78
C PRO A 158 -10.89 -11.81 1.17
N MET A 159 -10.58 -13.09 0.91
CA MET A 159 -9.22 -13.61 1.18
C MET A 159 -8.23 -13.20 0.12
N LEU A 160 -8.63 -13.12 -1.16
CA LEU A 160 -7.69 -12.76 -2.21
C LEU A 160 -7.45 -11.26 -2.33
N VAL A 161 -8.47 -10.44 -2.38
CA VAL A 161 -8.23 -9.01 -2.63
C VAL A 161 -8.13 -8.22 -1.34
N LEU A 162 -9.04 -8.46 -0.40
CA LEU A 162 -9.21 -7.66 0.80
C LEU A 162 -8.12 -7.90 1.85
N ALA A 163 -7.81 -9.16 2.18
CA ALA A 163 -6.83 -9.47 3.22
C ALA A 163 -5.44 -8.95 2.88
N PRO A 164 -4.94 -9.07 1.62
CA PRO A 164 -3.68 -8.45 1.23
C PRO A 164 -3.77 -6.93 1.20
N THR A 165 -4.85 -6.33 0.67
CA THR A 165 -5.02 -4.87 0.64
C THR A 165 -5.04 -4.28 2.06
N LEU A 166 -5.71 -4.95 3.00
CA LEU A 166 -5.73 -4.58 4.41
C LEU A 166 -4.35 -4.78 5.05
N ALA A 167 -3.67 -5.91 4.82
CA ALA A 167 -2.32 -6.15 5.34
C ALA A 167 -1.32 -5.10 4.82
N LEU A 168 -1.45 -4.70 3.56
CA LEU A 168 -0.65 -3.66 2.90
C LEU A 168 -0.96 -2.27 3.49
N ALA A 169 -2.24 -1.93 3.69
CA ALA A 169 -2.65 -0.69 4.32
C ALA A 169 -2.18 -0.62 5.79
N LEU A 170 -2.34 -1.70 6.56
CA LEU A 170 -1.86 -1.81 7.94
C LEU A 170 -0.34 -1.75 8.00
N GLY A 171 0.37 -2.41 7.07
CA GLY A 171 1.82 -2.33 6.96
C GLY A 171 2.30 -0.90 6.70
N ALA A 172 1.58 -0.15 5.86
CA ALA A 172 1.87 1.25 5.59
C ALA A 172 1.61 2.15 6.81
N VAL A 173 0.54 1.89 7.58
CA VAL A 173 0.25 2.56 8.85
C VAL A 173 1.29 2.21 9.92
N ALA A 174 1.72 0.95 9.96
CA ALA A 174 2.74 0.45 10.90
C ALA A 174 4.17 0.90 10.55
N CYS A 175 4.38 1.54 9.40
CA CYS A 175 5.67 2.09 9.02
C CYS A 175 6.16 3.10 10.08
N PRO A 176 7.38 2.94 10.64
CA PRO A 176 7.93 3.88 11.60
C PRO A 176 7.95 5.32 11.06
N PRO A 177 7.58 6.33 11.86
CA PRO A 177 7.55 7.72 11.43
C PRO A 177 8.92 8.22 10.98
N ASP A 178 9.99 7.76 11.64
CA ASP A 178 11.37 8.14 11.36
C ASP A 178 11.91 7.55 10.05
N LEU A 179 11.27 6.50 9.53
CA LEU A 179 11.61 5.83 8.28
C LEU A 179 10.63 6.15 7.15
N ARG A 180 9.67 7.08 7.39
CA ARG A 180 8.74 7.51 6.35
C ARG A 180 9.51 8.07 5.15
N PRO A 181 9.05 7.83 3.91
CA PRO A 181 9.66 8.43 2.74
C PRO A 181 9.70 9.95 2.89
N ALA A 182 10.90 10.54 2.93
CA ALA A 182 11.04 11.98 3.14
C ALA A 182 10.33 12.76 2.02
N PRO A 183 9.59 13.83 2.34
CA PRO A 183 8.93 14.67 1.35
C PRO A 183 9.99 15.56 0.66
N ARG A 184 10.77 15.00 -0.27
CA ARG A 184 11.66 15.81 -1.12
C ARG A 184 11.00 16.07 -2.47
N ILE A 185 10.89 17.36 -2.75
CA ILE A 185 10.43 18.15 -3.91
C ILE A 185 10.62 17.52 -5.32
N ARG A 186 11.39 16.45 -5.48
CA ARG A 186 11.54 15.67 -6.73
C ARG A 186 10.37 14.70 -7.03
N THR A 187 9.44 14.51 -6.11
CA THR A 187 8.24 13.67 -6.30
C THR A 187 7.15 14.29 -7.14
N ARG A 188 7.10 15.61 -7.39
CA ARG A 188 6.04 16.17 -8.26
C ARG A 188 6.09 15.61 -9.68
N ALA A 189 7.28 15.51 -10.27
CA ALA A 189 7.44 14.91 -11.60
C ALA A 189 7.18 13.40 -11.58
N GLY A 190 7.55 12.70 -10.51
CA GLY A 190 7.29 11.27 -10.37
C GLY A 190 5.80 10.96 -10.15
N VAL A 191 5.13 11.70 -9.28
CA VAL A 191 3.69 11.61 -9.01
C VAL A 191 2.90 12.08 -10.22
N ALA A 192 3.30 13.18 -10.86
CA ALA A 192 2.69 13.62 -12.12
C ALA A 192 2.93 12.60 -13.25
N ALA A 193 4.08 11.92 -13.28
CA ALA A 193 4.31 10.84 -14.23
C ALA A 193 3.45 9.60 -13.91
N VAL A 194 3.29 9.17 -12.65
CA VAL A 194 2.32 8.11 -12.32
C VAL A 194 0.93 8.54 -12.70
N MET A 195 0.50 9.72 -12.26
CA MET A 195 -0.84 10.21 -12.49
C MET A 195 -1.14 10.36 -13.97
N ALA A 196 -0.26 11.05 -14.71
CA ALA A 196 -0.41 11.22 -16.15
C ALA A 196 -0.33 9.88 -16.88
N TRP A 197 0.51 8.94 -16.45
CA TRP A 197 0.65 7.66 -17.14
C TRP A 197 -0.50 6.69 -16.83
N THR A 198 -0.98 6.65 -15.59
CA THR A 198 -2.20 5.95 -15.19
C THR A 198 -3.41 6.54 -15.90
N LEU A 199 -3.49 7.88 -16.02
CA LEU A 199 -4.56 8.57 -16.75
C LEU A 199 -4.47 8.33 -18.27
N VAL A 200 -3.27 8.30 -18.85
CA VAL A 200 -3.03 8.03 -20.28
C VAL A 200 -3.33 6.57 -20.61
N LEU A 201 -3.02 5.61 -19.73
CA LEU A 201 -3.33 4.20 -19.97
C LEU A 201 -4.80 3.89 -19.75
N GLU A 202 -5.42 4.40 -18.68
CA GLU A 202 -6.87 4.32 -18.52
C GLU A 202 -7.58 5.04 -19.68
N GLY A 203 -7.04 6.17 -20.15
CA GLY A 203 -7.47 6.92 -21.34
C GLY A 203 -7.27 6.18 -22.67
N ALA A 204 -6.19 5.42 -22.83
CA ALA A 204 -5.93 4.63 -24.03
C ALA A 204 -6.81 3.37 -24.07
N VAL A 205 -7.04 2.73 -22.92
CA VAL A 205 -7.98 1.61 -22.75
C VAL A 205 -9.43 2.08 -22.94
N LEU A 206 -9.71 3.36 -22.67
CA LEU A 206 -10.98 4.03 -22.95
C LEU A 206 -11.28 4.17 -24.45
N VAL A 207 -10.23 4.38 -25.26
CA VAL A 207 -10.35 4.57 -26.72
C VAL A 207 -10.26 3.24 -27.46
N VAL A 208 -9.47 2.30 -26.94
CA VAL A 208 -9.29 0.96 -27.50
C VAL A 208 -9.82 -0.06 -26.50
N PRO A 209 -11.02 -0.62 -26.70
CA PRO A 209 -11.51 -1.71 -25.87
C PRO A 209 -10.57 -2.90 -26.05
N LEU A 210 -9.67 -3.10 -25.10
CA LEU A 210 -8.86 -4.31 -25.04
C LEU A 210 -9.81 -5.46 -24.73
N GLU A 211 -9.95 -6.38 -25.68
CA GLU A 211 -10.73 -7.59 -25.46
C GLU A 211 -10.11 -8.43 -24.33
N TYR A 212 -10.96 -9.13 -23.59
CA TYR A 212 -10.49 -10.14 -22.66
C TYR A 212 -9.65 -11.18 -23.44
N PRO A 213 -8.42 -11.53 -22.99
CA PRO A 213 -7.86 -11.33 -21.66
C PRO A 213 -6.87 -10.15 -21.52
N PHE A 214 -6.68 -9.32 -22.55
CA PHE A 214 -5.67 -8.25 -22.55
C PHE A 214 -5.98 -7.08 -21.61
N THR A 215 -7.22 -7.00 -21.10
CA THR A 215 -7.60 -6.09 -20.01
C THR A 215 -6.72 -6.23 -18.77
N GLN A 216 -6.06 -7.37 -18.56
CA GLN A 216 -5.13 -7.60 -17.44
C GLN A 216 -3.79 -6.83 -17.60
N LEU A 217 -3.40 -6.46 -18.83
CA LEU A 217 -2.18 -5.68 -19.09
C LEU A 217 -2.25 -4.27 -18.49
N ARG A 218 -3.46 -3.75 -18.24
CA ARG A 218 -3.66 -2.46 -17.53
C ARG A 218 -3.06 -2.46 -16.12
N PHE A 219 -2.82 -3.63 -15.53
CA PHE A 219 -2.18 -3.75 -14.23
C PHE A 219 -0.66 -3.82 -14.35
N VAL A 220 -0.11 -4.46 -15.39
CA VAL A 220 1.35 -4.62 -15.56
C VAL A 220 2.05 -3.26 -15.63
N VAL A 221 1.43 -2.27 -16.24
CA VAL A 221 2.09 -0.98 -16.50
C VAL A 221 2.13 -0.04 -15.29
N PRO A 222 1.07 0.17 -14.49
CA PRO A 222 1.14 0.87 -13.21
C PRO A 222 2.15 0.22 -12.25
N VAL A 223 2.26 -1.11 -12.30
CA VAL A 223 3.23 -1.88 -11.53
C VAL A 223 4.65 -1.60 -11.98
N ALA A 224 4.91 -1.67 -13.29
CA ALA A 224 6.21 -1.31 -13.85
C ALA A 224 6.58 0.15 -13.54
N ALA A 225 5.63 1.09 -13.65
CA ALA A 225 5.83 2.50 -13.33
C ALA A 225 6.13 2.71 -11.83
N GLY A 226 5.38 2.03 -10.95
CA GLY A 226 5.63 2.03 -9.51
C GLY A 226 7.01 1.48 -9.16
N LEU A 227 7.42 0.38 -9.77
CA LEU A 227 8.75 -0.21 -9.63
C LEU A 227 9.85 0.76 -10.14
N LEU A 228 9.62 1.44 -11.26
CA LEU A 228 10.57 2.41 -11.83
C LEU A 228 10.71 3.67 -10.94
N LEU A 229 9.63 4.11 -10.30
CA LEU A 229 9.61 5.32 -9.49
C LEU A 229 10.08 5.10 -8.05
N ALA A 230 9.66 3.99 -7.43
CA ALA A 230 10.32 3.51 -6.22
C ALA A 230 11.80 3.20 -6.49
N GLY A 231 12.11 2.83 -7.74
CA GLY A 231 13.38 2.48 -8.40
C GLY A 231 14.60 3.31 -8.02
N ARG A 232 14.43 4.62 -7.75
CA ARG A 232 15.58 5.54 -7.78
C ARG A 232 16.21 5.83 -6.41
N PRO A 233 15.47 6.11 -5.32
CA PRO A 233 16.07 6.33 -4.00
C PRO A 233 15.67 5.28 -2.94
N ALA A 234 14.51 4.63 -3.04
CA ALA A 234 14.07 3.63 -2.06
C ALA A 234 14.84 2.30 -2.22
N PHE A 235 15.12 1.90 -3.47
CA PHE A 235 15.99 0.75 -3.76
C PHE A 235 17.46 0.97 -3.42
N ALA A 236 17.91 2.22 -3.32
CA ALA A 236 19.27 2.51 -2.84
C ALA A 236 19.46 2.12 -1.36
N ARG A 237 18.37 2.06 -0.58
CA ARG A 237 18.38 1.59 0.82
C ARG A 237 17.91 0.14 0.98
N LEU A 238 17.12 -0.38 0.03
CA LEU A 238 16.74 -1.79 -0.07
C LEU A 238 17.76 -2.58 -0.88
N CYS A 239 18.91 -2.85 -0.29
CA CYS A 239 20.08 -3.39 -0.98
C CYS A 239 20.00 -4.90 -1.35
N THR A 240 18.83 -5.54 -1.37
CA THR A 240 18.73 -6.98 -1.62
C THR A 240 17.65 -7.32 -2.65
N ALA A 241 18.02 -8.07 -3.70
CA ALA A 241 17.12 -8.64 -4.70
C ALA A 241 15.86 -9.34 -4.13
N PRO A 242 15.91 -10.04 -2.97
CA PRO A 242 14.73 -10.59 -2.33
C PRO A 242 13.71 -9.53 -1.90
N ALA A 243 14.14 -8.34 -1.49
CA ALA A 243 13.20 -7.28 -1.10
C ALA A 243 12.43 -6.75 -2.32
N VAL A 244 13.06 -6.72 -3.49
CA VAL A 244 12.42 -6.36 -4.77
C VAL A 244 11.41 -7.44 -5.18
N LEU A 245 11.80 -8.71 -5.07
CA LEU A 245 10.92 -9.85 -5.35
C LEU A 245 9.74 -9.92 -4.37
N LEU A 246 9.97 -9.69 -3.08
CA LEU A 246 8.94 -9.60 -2.04
C LEU A 246 8.02 -8.39 -2.22
N ALA A 247 8.55 -7.24 -2.66
CA ALA A 247 7.74 -6.09 -3.07
C ALA A 247 6.88 -6.40 -4.31
N GLY A 248 7.35 -7.34 -5.14
CA GLY A 248 6.68 -7.85 -6.33
C GLY A 248 5.50 -8.79 -6.08
N LEU A 249 5.49 -9.45 -4.93
CA LEU A 249 4.58 -10.55 -4.59
C LEU A 249 3.09 -10.20 -4.64
N PRO A 250 2.65 -9.01 -4.16
CA PRO A 250 1.26 -8.60 -4.30
C PRO A 250 0.80 -8.46 -5.77
N PHE A 251 1.73 -8.19 -6.69
CA PHE A 251 1.42 -8.10 -8.13
C PHE A 251 1.29 -9.48 -8.79
N LEU A 252 2.13 -10.44 -8.40
CA LEU A 252 2.01 -11.84 -8.83
C LEU A 252 0.67 -12.44 -8.40
N TYR A 253 0.23 -12.05 -7.20
CA TYR A 253 -1.04 -12.46 -6.64
C TYR A 253 -2.24 -11.89 -7.41
N PHE A 254 -2.17 -10.62 -7.82
CA PHE A 254 -3.26 -9.98 -8.57
C PHE A 254 -3.44 -10.57 -9.98
N GLY A 255 -2.33 -10.95 -10.63
CA GLY A 255 -2.35 -11.70 -11.88
C GLY A 255 -2.92 -13.13 -11.75
N ALA A 256 -3.07 -13.64 -10.52
CA ALA A 256 -3.54 -14.99 -10.21
C ALA A 256 -5.06 -15.17 -10.15
N THR A 257 -5.84 -14.19 -10.58
CA THR A 257 -7.30 -14.29 -10.62
C THR A 257 -7.79 -15.30 -11.67
N PRO A 258 -8.76 -16.19 -11.36
CA PRO A 258 -9.20 -17.25 -12.27
C PRO A 258 -9.70 -16.72 -13.61
N GLY A 259 -9.21 -17.31 -14.71
CA GLY A 259 -9.53 -16.92 -16.09
C GLY A 259 -8.46 -16.07 -16.78
N SER A 260 -7.50 -15.51 -16.05
CA SER A 260 -6.40 -14.71 -16.63
C SER A 260 -5.46 -15.56 -17.50
N LEU A 261 -4.66 -14.90 -18.36
CA LEU A 261 -3.46 -15.49 -18.98
C LEU A 261 -2.36 -15.74 -17.94
N LEU A 262 -2.70 -16.43 -16.86
CA LEU A 262 -1.91 -16.66 -15.66
C LEU A 262 -0.43 -16.99 -15.95
N PRO A 263 -0.09 -17.89 -16.90
CA PRO A 263 1.31 -18.21 -17.17
C PRO A 263 2.06 -17.04 -17.80
N LEU A 264 1.40 -16.28 -18.68
CA LEU A 264 2.00 -15.15 -19.40
C LEU A 264 2.18 -13.94 -18.48
N THR A 265 1.17 -13.60 -17.67
CA THR A 265 1.27 -12.52 -16.68
C THR A 265 2.31 -12.84 -15.62
N LEU A 266 2.36 -14.08 -15.11
CA LEU A 266 3.41 -14.52 -14.18
C LEU A 266 4.79 -14.44 -14.83
N ALA A 267 4.95 -14.89 -16.07
CA ALA A 267 6.22 -14.83 -16.78
C ALA A 267 6.70 -13.38 -16.98
N VAL A 268 5.82 -12.48 -17.44
CA VAL A 268 6.16 -11.05 -17.64
C VAL A 268 6.51 -10.38 -16.31
N LEU A 269 5.74 -10.62 -15.24
CA LEU A 269 6.04 -10.11 -13.90
C LEU A 269 7.37 -10.66 -13.37
N LEU A 270 7.64 -11.96 -13.52
CA LEU A 270 8.91 -12.57 -13.13
C LEU A 270 10.08 -11.95 -13.89
N VAL A 271 9.96 -11.77 -15.21
CA VAL A 271 10.98 -11.12 -16.03
C VAL A 271 11.22 -9.69 -15.57
N LEU A 272 10.16 -8.90 -15.36
CA LEU A 272 10.30 -7.52 -14.87
C LEU A 272 10.96 -7.46 -13.48
N LEU A 273 10.60 -8.37 -12.57
CA LEU A 273 11.19 -8.45 -11.23
C LEU A 273 12.66 -8.89 -11.29
N LEU A 274 13.00 -9.86 -12.14
CA LEU A 274 14.37 -10.31 -12.38
C LEU A 274 15.22 -9.19 -12.98
N VAL A 275 14.71 -8.49 -13.99
CA VAL A 275 15.40 -7.34 -14.60
C VAL A 275 15.63 -6.25 -13.55
N ALA A 276 14.62 -5.90 -12.75
CA ALA A 276 14.76 -4.93 -11.67
C ALA A 276 15.82 -5.38 -10.65
N ALA A 277 15.80 -6.64 -10.23
CA ALA A 277 16.78 -7.21 -9.32
C ALA A 277 18.21 -7.17 -9.89
N VAL A 278 18.40 -7.51 -11.16
CA VAL A 278 19.69 -7.47 -11.87
C VAL A 278 20.21 -6.04 -11.98
N VAL A 279 19.37 -5.08 -12.39
CA VAL A 279 19.74 -3.66 -12.50
C VAL A 279 20.21 -3.11 -11.16
N VAL A 280 19.50 -3.43 -10.08
CA VAL A 280 19.90 -3.05 -8.71
C VAL A 280 21.23 -3.71 -8.32
N GLY A 281 21.41 -4.99 -8.61
CA GLY A 281 22.65 -5.74 -8.34
C GLY A 281 23.86 -5.17 -9.08
N VAL A 282 23.73 -4.83 -10.36
CA VAL A 282 24.80 -4.25 -11.18
C VAL A 282 25.18 -2.86 -10.70
N ARG A 283 24.20 -1.99 -10.39
CA ARG A 283 24.47 -0.65 -9.85
C ARG A 283 25.25 -0.70 -8.53
N ARG A 284 24.92 -1.66 -7.66
CA ARG A 284 25.66 -1.87 -6.41
C ARG A 284 27.13 -2.24 -6.65
N ARG A 285 27.38 -3.19 -7.58
CA ARG A 285 28.75 -3.61 -7.91
C ARG A 285 29.59 -2.47 -8.50
N ARG A 286 28.95 -1.52 -9.20
CA ARG A 286 29.62 -0.33 -9.73
C ARG A 286 29.93 0.69 -8.62
N GLY A 287 28.94 1.04 -7.77
CA GLY A 287 29.17 1.98 -6.67
C GLY A 287 30.12 1.49 -5.58
N ALA A 288 30.27 0.17 -5.40
CA ALA A 288 31.25 -0.42 -4.48
C ALA A 288 32.68 -0.49 -5.04
N ARG A 289 32.86 -0.22 -6.35
CA ARG A 289 34.16 -0.19 -7.03
C ARG A 289 34.77 1.21 -7.14
N ASP A 290 34.06 2.24 -6.70
CA ASP A 290 34.57 3.61 -6.55
C ASP A 290 35.08 4.00 -5.12
N PRO A 291 35.88 3.20 -4.38
CA PRO A 291 36.56 3.70 -3.18
C PRO A 291 38.00 4.21 -3.41
N LEU A 292 38.47 4.40 -4.64
CA LEU A 292 39.88 4.77 -4.90
C LEU A 292 40.07 5.91 -5.90
N VAL A 293 39.56 7.11 -5.62
CA VAL A 293 40.21 8.37 -6.06
C VAL A 293 39.95 9.43 -4.99
N GLY A 294 40.97 9.74 -4.19
CA GLY A 294 40.90 10.75 -3.14
C GLY A 294 41.95 10.54 -2.05
N GLY A 295 43.21 10.33 -2.47
CA GLY A 295 44.40 10.63 -1.67
C GLY A 295 44.98 11.94 -2.17
#